data_AF-A0A2V8U210-F1
#
_entry.id   AF-A0A2V8U210-F1
#
_cell.length_a   1.000
_cell.length_b   1.000
_cell.length_c   1.000
_cell.angle_alpha   90.00
_cell.angle_beta   90.00
_cell.angle_gamma   90.00
#
_symmetry.space_group_name_H-M   'P 1'
#
loop_
_entity.id
_entity.type
_entity.pdbx_description
1 polymer ?
#
loop_
_entity_poly.entity_id
_entity_poly.type
_entity_poly.pdbx_seq_one_letter_code
_entity_poly.pdbx_strand_id
1 'polypeptide(L)'
;MMFENGYAEAEPENLLIHLKQSLRVPLNAILDARLHTTPMTDEEADRFGLDLLQRLGFQEEAEARGKLRRAKLSSTQLSTYFVGYLELSDIVREARRRAGGRFNLRAFNERLLSFGTIPPRDARELLAGDPTT
;
A
#
# COMPACT_ATOMS: atom_id res chain seq x y z
N MET A 1 8.83 -0.74 6.57
CA MET A 1 10.28 -1.02 6.43
C MET A 1 11.15 0.08 7.03
N MET A 2 11.22 1.33 6.52
CA MET A 2 12.15 2.35 7.06
C MET A 2 11.94 2.64 8.55
N PHE A 3 10.72 2.99 8.96
CA PHE A 3 10.37 3.24 10.38
C PHE A 3 10.58 2.02 11.28
N GLU A 4 10.30 0.81 10.76
CA GLU A 4 10.53 -0.45 11.48
C GLU A 4 12.03 -0.78 11.67
N ASN A 5 12.93 -0.08 10.98
CA ASN A 5 14.38 -0.24 11.08
C ASN A 5 15.07 1.01 11.67
N GLY A 6 14.34 1.80 12.48
CA GLY A 6 14.90 2.88 13.30
C GLY A 6 14.92 4.26 12.67
N TYR A 7 14.35 4.45 11.47
CA TYR A 7 14.22 5.80 10.90
C TYR A 7 13.27 6.65 11.76
N ALA A 8 13.74 7.82 12.22
CA ALA A 8 12.98 8.76 13.03
C ALA A 8 12.40 8.15 14.33
N GLU A 9 13.09 7.18 14.93
CA GLU A 9 12.58 6.40 16.08
C GLU A 9 12.21 7.27 17.30
N ALA A 10 12.94 8.37 17.53
CA ALA A 10 12.71 9.29 18.64
C ALA A 10 11.78 10.47 18.28
N GLU A 11 11.17 10.47 17.08
CA GLU A 11 10.41 11.60 16.53
C GLU A 11 8.95 11.18 16.26
N PRO A 12 8.09 11.16 17.30
CA PRO A 12 6.71 10.67 17.19
C PRO A 12 5.86 11.47 16.17
N GLU A 13 6.18 12.73 15.92
CA GLU A 13 5.54 13.56 14.91
C GLU A 13 5.77 13.00 13.50
N ASN A 14 6.98 12.53 13.22
CA ASN A 14 7.31 11.91 11.93
C ASN A 14 6.60 10.56 11.77
N LEU A 15 6.46 9.78 12.85
CA LEU A 15 5.65 8.56 12.83
C LEU A 15 4.17 8.88 12.55
N LEU A 16 3.61 9.91 13.19
CA LEU A 16 2.22 10.31 12.95
C LEU A 16 1.98 10.68 11.48
N ILE A 17 2.88 11.47 10.89
CA ILE A 17 2.78 11.82 9.46
C ILE A 17 2.92 10.58 8.58
N HIS A 18 3.84 9.66 8.89
CA HIS A 18 3.98 8.42 8.16
C HIS A 18 2.72 7.55 8.23
N LEU A 19 2.09 7.44 9.40
CA LEU A 19 0.84 6.70 9.58
C LEU A 19 -0.32 7.34 8.81
N LYS A 20 -0.45 8.67 8.84
CA LYS A 20 -1.42 9.41 8.03
C LYS A 20 -1.22 9.13 6.53
N GLN A 21 0.02 9.18 6.04
CA GLN A 21 0.32 8.90 4.64
C GLN A 21 0.02 7.44 4.28
N SER A 22 0.36 6.51 5.16
CA SER A 22 0.11 5.07 4.98
C SER A 22 -1.39 4.76 4.96
N LEU A 23 -2.21 5.48 5.73
CA LEU A 23 -3.67 5.33 5.75
C LEU A 23 -4.31 5.59 4.37
N ARG A 24 -3.67 6.40 3.52
CA ARG A 24 -4.19 6.66 2.16
C ARG A 24 -4.29 5.39 1.32
N VAL A 25 -3.41 4.41 1.56
CA VAL A 25 -3.33 3.17 0.78
C VAL A 25 -4.60 2.32 0.93
N PRO A 26 -5.04 1.92 2.14
CA PRO A 26 -6.31 1.21 2.29
C PRO A 26 -7.53 2.06 1.91
N LEU A 27 -7.51 3.38 2.14
CA LEU A 27 -8.63 4.26 1.73
C LEU A 27 -8.80 4.31 0.21
N ASN A 28 -7.70 4.29 -0.56
CA ASN A 28 -7.75 4.19 -2.01
C ASN A 28 -8.48 2.91 -2.47
N ALA A 29 -8.17 1.78 -1.84
CA ALA A 29 -8.82 0.51 -2.16
C ALA A 29 -10.31 0.50 -1.78
N ILE A 30 -10.67 1.03 -0.60
CA ILE A 30 -12.07 1.16 -0.17
C ILE A 30 -12.86 2.05 -1.13
N LEU A 31 -12.30 3.21 -1.50
CA LEU A 31 -12.92 4.13 -2.44
C LEU A 31 -13.20 3.46 -3.77
N ASP A 32 -12.16 2.87 -4.36
CA ASP A 32 -12.20 2.26 -5.69
C ASP A 32 -13.14 1.07 -5.75
N ALA A 33 -13.05 0.16 -4.78
CA ALA A 33 -13.93 -1.01 -4.70
C ALA A 33 -15.39 -0.60 -4.53
N ARG A 34 -15.71 0.26 -3.56
CA ARG A 34 -17.10 0.62 -3.27
C ARG A 34 -17.72 1.42 -4.42
N LEU A 35 -16.99 2.37 -5.00
CA LEU A 35 -17.46 3.18 -6.13
C LEU A 35 -17.86 2.33 -7.33
N HIS A 36 -17.14 1.24 -7.60
CA HIS A 36 -17.36 0.40 -8.79
C HIS A 36 -18.20 -0.85 -8.55
N THR A 37 -18.53 -1.19 -7.30
CA THR A 37 -19.26 -2.44 -6.97
C THR A 37 -20.57 -2.20 -6.22
N THR A 38 -20.83 -0.99 -5.74
CA THR A 38 -22.06 -0.64 -5.03
C THR A 38 -22.84 0.39 -5.85
N PRO A 39 -24.12 0.12 -6.20
CA PRO A 39 -24.97 1.11 -6.85
C PRO A 39 -25.10 2.37 -5.97
N MET A 40 -24.76 3.53 -6.53
CA MET A 40 -24.83 4.84 -5.88
C MET A 40 -25.23 5.89 -6.92
N THR A 41 -26.01 6.87 -6.50
CA THR A 41 -26.14 8.14 -7.23
C THR A 41 -24.82 8.91 -7.21
N ASP A 42 -24.67 9.89 -8.10
CA ASP A 42 -23.45 10.71 -8.14
C ASP A 42 -23.26 11.49 -6.84
N GLU A 43 -24.34 11.98 -6.23
CA GLU A 43 -24.34 12.69 -4.94
C GLU A 43 -23.96 11.77 -3.77
N GLU A 44 -24.39 10.51 -3.78
CA GLU A 44 -23.98 9.52 -2.78
C GLU A 44 -22.50 9.17 -2.91
N ALA A 45 -22.03 8.96 -4.15
CA ALA A 45 -20.63 8.69 -4.44
C ALA A 45 -19.72 9.85 -3.99
N ASP A 46 -20.12 11.09 -4.27
CA ASP A 46 -19.38 12.28 -3.84
C ASP A 46 -19.34 12.42 -2.32
N ARG A 47 -20.48 12.26 -1.65
CA ARG A 47 -20.57 12.34 -0.19
C ARG A 47 -19.71 11.26 0.47
N PHE A 48 -19.82 10.01 0.01
CA PHE A 48 -19.02 8.90 0.51
C PHE A 48 -17.52 9.15 0.29
N GLY A 49 -17.12 9.50 -0.94
CA GLY A 49 -15.72 9.69 -1.28
C GLY A 49 -15.09 10.85 -0.50
N LEU A 50 -15.79 11.97 -0.36
CA LEU A 50 -15.29 13.12 0.40
C LEU A 50 -15.23 12.84 1.91
N ASP A 51 -16.23 12.15 2.49
CA ASP A 51 -16.20 11.74 3.90
C ASP A 51 -15.03 10.79 4.19
N LEU A 52 -14.84 9.78 3.35
CA LEU A 52 -13.77 8.80 3.46
C LEU A 52 -12.39 9.46 3.39
N LEU A 53 -12.18 10.38 2.44
CA LEU A 53 -10.86 10.96 2.19
C LEU A 53 -10.53 12.11 3.14
N GLN A 54 -11.50 12.94 3.51
CA GLN A 54 -11.26 14.12 4.36
C GLN A 54 -11.43 13.78 5.84
N ARG A 55 -12.62 13.31 6.26
CA ARG A 55 -12.91 13.09 7.68
C ARG A 55 -12.14 11.89 8.24
N LEU A 56 -12.10 10.79 7.49
CA LEU A 56 -11.38 9.58 7.92
C LEU A 56 -9.91 9.58 7.47
N GLY A 57 -9.60 10.16 6.31
CA GLY A 57 -8.26 10.15 5.72
C GLY A 57 -7.41 11.39 6.01
N PHE A 58 -7.96 12.42 6.64
CA PHE A 58 -7.28 13.68 6.96
C PHE A 58 -6.62 14.35 5.73
N GLN A 59 -7.21 14.19 4.55
CA GLN A 59 -6.71 14.79 3.31
C GLN A 59 -7.32 16.17 3.11
N GLU A 60 -6.54 17.06 2.51
CA GLU A 60 -7.03 18.37 2.08
C GLU A 60 -8.12 18.23 1.02
N GLU A 61 -9.05 19.19 0.98
CA GLU A 61 -10.21 19.15 0.09
C GLU A 61 -9.81 18.97 -1.39
N ALA A 62 -8.80 19.72 -1.84
CA ALA A 62 -8.31 19.63 -3.22
C ALA A 62 -7.76 18.23 -3.56
N GLU A 63 -7.05 17.60 -2.63
CA GLU A 63 -6.53 16.24 -2.81
C GLU A 63 -7.65 15.20 -2.84
N ALA A 64 -8.66 15.36 -1.97
CA ALA A 64 -9.81 14.47 -1.89
C ALA A 64 -10.63 14.53 -3.18
N ARG A 65 -10.97 15.75 -3.65
CA ARG A 65 -11.70 15.95 -4.91
C ARG A 65 -10.94 15.41 -6.12
N GLY A 66 -9.64 15.69 -6.21
CA GLY A 66 -8.80 15.19 -7.30
C GLY A 66 -8.75 13.66 -7.34
N LYS A 67 -8.66 13.02 -6.17
CA LYS A 67 -8.63 11.56 -6.05
C LYS A 67 -9.98 10.92 -6.36
N LEU A 68 -11.07 11.49 -5.88
CA LEU A 68 -12.42 11.03 -6.22
C LEU A 68 -12.69 11.16 -7.72
N ARG A 69 -12.30 12.28 -8.35
CA ARG A 69 -12.38 12.44 -9.80
C ARG A 69 -11.57 11.37 -10.54
N ARG A 70 -10.36 11.06 -10.09
CA ARG A 70 -9.55 9.95 -10.66
C ARG A 70 -10.26 8.60 -10.52
N ALA A 71 -10.88 8.33 -9.36
CA ALA A 71 -11.63 7.10 -9.13
C ALA A 71 -12.88 7.01 -10.01
N LYS A 72 -13.53 8.12 -10.36
CA LYS A 72 -14.65 8.13 -11.33
C LYS A 72 -14.20 7.91 -12.78
N LEU A 73 -12.96 8.28 -13.11
CA LEU A 73 -12.42 8.21 -14.47
C LEU A 73 -11.54 6.97 -14.73
N SER A 74 -11.30 6.14 -13.72
CA SER A 74 -10.50 4.92 -13.82
C SER A 74 -10.97 3.92 -12.78
N SER A 75 -10.85 2.63 -13.08
CA SER A 75 -11.19 1.54 -12.17
C SER A 75 -9.95 0.72 -11.82
N THR A 76 -9.97 0.06 -10.66
CA THR A 76 -8.94 -0.88 -10.14
C THR A 76 -7.58 -0.25 -9.80
N GLN A 77 -7.23 0.85 -10.44
CA GLN A 77 -5.92 1.47 -10.38
C GLN A 77 -5.58 1.93 -8.96
N LEU A 78 -6.53 2.51 -8.23
CA LEU A 78 -6.31 2.94 -6.85
C LEU A 78 -6.10 1.77 -5.89
N SER A 79 -6.73 0.62 -6.15
CA SER A 79 -6.55 -0.60 -5.36
C SER A 79 -5.14 -1.21 -5.50
N THR A 80 -4.43 -0.94 -6.60
CA THR A 80 -3.09 -1.52 -6.86
C THR A 80 -2.05 -1.19 -5.79
N TYR A 81 -2.10 0.01 -5.21
CA TYR A 81 -1.20 0.40 -4.12
C TYR A 81 -1.38 -0.51 -2.89
N PHE A 82 -2.63 -0.83 -2.56
CA PHE A 82 -2.96 -1.65 -1.40
C PHE A 82 -2.60 -3.12 -1.63
N VAL A 83 -3.00 -3.67 -2.78
CA VAL A 83 -2.67 -5.06 -3.14
C VAL A 83 -1.16 -5.26 -3.20
N GLY A 84 -0.43 -4.39 -3.90
CA GLY A 84 1.03 -4.49 -4.00
C GLY A 84 1.73 -4.37 -2.64
N TYR A 85 1.25 -3.47 -1.77
CA TYR A 85 1.78 -3.35 -0.40
C TYR A 85 1.57 -4.63 0.42
N LEU A 86 0.36 -5.21 0.37
CA LEU A 86 0.06 -6.46 1.09
C LEU A 86 0.92 -7.61 0.57
N GLU A 87 0.96 -7.81 -0.75
CA GLU A 87 1.71 -8.92 -1.34
C GLU A 87 3.20 -8.84 -1.04
N LEU A 88 3.81 -7.66 -1.17
CA LEU A 88 5.22 -7.45 -0.82
C LEU A 88 5.48 -7.62 0.68
N SER A 89 4.58 -7.12 1.54
CA SER A 89 4.70 -7.30 2.99
C SER A 89 4.66 -8.77 3.38
N ASP A 90 3.80 -9.55 2.72
CA ASP A 90 3.71 -10.99 2.93
C ASP A 90 4.96 -11.73 2.46
N ILE A 91 5.52 -11.37 1.29
CA ILE A 91 6.79 -11.92 0.80
C ILE A 91 7.92 -11.66 1.80
N VAL A 92 8.03 -10.44 2.31
CA VAL A 92 9.05 -10.08 3.32
C VAL A 92 8.85 -10.89 4.60
N ARG A 93 7.60 -11.01 5.07
CA ARG A 93 7.29 -11.76 6.29
C ARG A 93 7.61 -13.25 6.11
N GLU A 94 7.33 -13.82 4.96
CA GLU A 94 7.68 -15.20 4.62
C GLU A 94 9.19 -15.42 4.58
N ALA A 95 9.94 -14.57 3.88
CA ALA A 95 11.40 -14.64 3.84
C ALA A 95 12.01 -14.54 5.24
N ARG A 96 11.53 -13.62 6.08
CA ARG A 96 11.93 -13.51 7.49
C ARG A 96 11.66 -14.79 8.28
N ARG A 97 10.49 -15.42 8.10
CA ARG A 97 10.16 -16.69 8.77
C ARG A 97 11.07 -17.83 8.31
N ARG A 98 11.34 -17.95 7.00
CA ARG A 98 12.18 -19.01 6.43
C ARG A 98 13.64 -18.89 6.88
N ALA A 99 14.21 -17.69 6.79
CA ALA A 99 15.61 -17.44 7.13
C ALA A 99 15.85 -17.35 8.66
N GLY A 100 14.82 -17.02 9.45
CA GLY A 100 14.93 -16.86 10.90
C GLY A 100 16.00 -15.85 11.28
N GLY A 101 16.87 -16.22 12.23
CA GLY A 101 17.99 -15.37 12.67
C GLY A 101 19.06 -15.11 11.59
N ARG A 102 19.02 -15.81 10.46
CA ARG A 102 19.92 -15.57 9.32
C ARG A 102 19.36 -14.56 8.31
N PHE A 103 18.15 -14.03 8.54
CA PHE A 103 17.55 -13.07 7.62
C PHE A 103 18.41 -11.81 7.46
N ASN A 104 18.78 -11.49 6.22
CA ASN A 104 19.51 -10.28 5.89
C ASN A 104 18.65 -9.39 4.98
N LEU A 105 18.17 -8.27 5.52
CA LEU A 105 17.26 -7.37 4.80
C LEU A 105 17.88 -6.79 3.53
N ARG A 106 19.18 -6.49 3.55
CA ARG A 106 19.89 -5.92 2.40
C ARG A 106 19.97 -6.93 1.26
N ALA A 107 20.46 -8.14 1.54
CA ALA A 107 20.58 -9.20 0.53
C ALA A 107 19.21 -9.57 -0.06
N PHE A 108 18.18 -9.63 0.80
CA PHE A 108 16.80 -9.83 0.34
C PHE A 108 16.33 -8.72 -0.61
N ASN A 109 16.53 -7.45 -0.25
CA ASN A 109 16.12 -6.32 -1.09
C ASN A 109 16.89 -6.26 -2.41
N GLU A 110 18.21 -6.48 -2.39
CA GLU A 110 19.05 -6.55 -3.60
C GLU A 110 18.54 -7.65 -4.54
N ARG A 111 18.19 -8.82 -3.99
CA ARG A 111 17.63 -9.93 -4.77
C ARG A 111 16.26 -9.60 -5.34
N LEU A 112 15.33 -9.14 -4.50
CA LEU A 112 13.97 -8.78 -4.93
C LEU A 112 14.00 -7.75 -6.07
N LEU A 113 14.83 -6.71 -5.94
CA LEU A 113 14.93 -5.64 -6.93
C LEU A 113 15.66 -6.10 -8.21
N SER A 114 16.49 -7.14 -8.15
CA SER A 114 17.19 -7.69 -9.32
C SER A 114 16.24 -8.23 -10.41
N PHE A 115 14.99 -8.54 -10.06
CA PHE A 115 13.97 -9.01 -11.01
C PHE A 115 13.33 -7.89 -11.84
N GLY A 116 13.54 -6.62 -11.48
CA GLY A 116 12.88 -5.49 -12.10
C GLY A 116 11.39 -5.37 -11.74
N THR A 117 10.61 -4.74 -12.62
CA THR A 117 9.18 -4.47 -12.39
C THR A 117 8.33 -5.65 -12.83
N ILE A 118 8.24 -6.67 -11.98
CA ILE A 118 7.41 -7.86 -12.21
C ILE A 118 6.24 -7.93 -11.21
N PRO A 119 5.17 -8.69 -11.52
CA PRO A 119 4.10 -8.96 -10.55
C PRO A 119 4.64 -9.57 -9.25
N PRO A 120 4.13 -9.18 -8.06
CA PRO A 120 4.61 -9.74 -6.79
C PRO A 120 4.45 -11.26 -6.69
N ARG A 121 3.44 -11.85 -7.34
CA ARG A 121 3.29 -13.31 -7.45
C ARG A 121 4.52 -13.96 -8.09
N ASP A 122 4.97 -13.45 -9.22
CA ASP A 122 6.11 -14.01 -9.95
C ASP A 122 7.41 -13.79 -9.16
N ALA A 123 7.56 -12.63 -8.51
CA ALA A 123 8.68 -12.37 -7.60
C ALA A 123 8.71 -13.36 -6.43
N ARG A 124 7.55 -13.72 -5.86
CA ARG A 124 7.44 -14.73 -4.80
C ARG A 124 7.92 -16.10 -5.28
N GLU A 125 7.50 -16.52 -6.47
CA GLU A 125 7.91 -17.81 -7.06
C GLU A 125 9.45 -17.85 -7.27
N LEU A 126 10.04 -16.77 -7.78
CA LEU A 126 11.48 -16.66 -8.00
C LEU A 126 12.29 -16.65 -6.70
N LEU A 127 11.78 -16.02 -5.64
CA LEU A 127 12.40 -16.06 -4.31
C LEU A 127 12.26 -17.46 -3.66
N ALA A 128 11.15 -18.16 -3.87
CA ALA A 128 10.94 -19.49 -3.32
C ALA A 128 11.91 -20.53 -3.90
N GLY A 129 12.26 -20.41 -5.18
CA GLY A 129 13.23 -21.28 -5.86
C GLY A 129 14.70 -21.01 -5.51
N ASP A 130 14.99 -19.98 -4.71
CA ASP A 130 16.35 -19.56 -4.38
C ASP A 130 16.77 -20.08 -2.98
N PRO A 131 17.75 -20.99 -2.88
CA PRO A 131 18.19 -21.55 -1.62
C PRO A 131 18.88 -20.54 -0.69
N THR A 132 19.10 -19.30 -1.14
CA THR A 132 19.74 -18.23 -0.36
C THR A 132 18.76 -17.31 0.38
N THR A 133 17.44 -17.52 0.27
CA THR A 133 16.38 -16.68 0.87
C THR A 133 15.43 -17.38 1.84
#